data_AF-A0A0A7DNM0-F1
#
_entry.id   AF-A0A0A7DNM0-F1
#
_cell.length_a   1.000
_cell.length_b   1.000
_cell.length_c   1.000
_cell.angle_alpha   90.00
_cell.angle_beta   90.00
_cell.angle_gamma   90.00
#
_symmetry.space_group_name_H-M   'P 1'
#
loop_
_entity.id
_entity.type
_entity.pdbx_description
1 polymer ?
#
loop_
_entity_poly.entity_id
_entity_poly.type
_entity_poly.pdbx_seq_one_letter_code
_entity_poly.pdbx_strand_id
1 'polypeptide(L)'
;WPIIGKKIHPEFPYIDAEIRYGVREYARTAIDMVARRLRLAFLNVQAAQEALPMIIEIMAEELKWSKEEQEKQLKEASDFLANEMGQMVNRASRDKIPINLTKEEINQYIKRFQIMDKERKGYVSINDIR
;
A
#
# COMPACT_ATOMS: atom_id res chain seq x y z
N TRP A 1 -9.72 -4.54 25.18
CA TRP A 1 -10.28 -4.91 23.87
C TRP A 1 -9.35 -5.96 23.27
N PRO A 2 -9.78 -7.16 22.87
CA PRO A 2 -8.83 -8.18 22.44
C PRO A 2 -8.22 -7.73 21.11
N ILE A 3 -6.90 -7.68 21.04
CA ILE A 3 -6.15 -7.45 19.81
C ILE A 3 -6.21 -8.78 19.05
N ILE A 4 -7.27 -9.01 18.29
CA ILE A 4 -7.39 -10.20 17.45
C ILE A 4 -6.84 -9.84 16.07
N GLY A 5 -5.73 -10.47 15.71
CA GLY A 5 -5.12 -10.34 14.38
C GLY A 5 -3.97 -9.35 14.28
N LYS A 6 -3.08 -9.60 13.31
CA LYS A 6 -1.97 -8.72 12.95
C LYS A 6 -2.46 -7.73 11.89
N LYS A 7 -2.26 -6.43 12.14
CA LYS A 7 -2.55 -5.40 11.13
C LYS A 7 -1.68 -5.59 9.91
N ILE A 8 -2.29 -5.42 8.74
CA ILE A 8 -1.61 -5.52 7.45
C ILE A 8 -0.83 -4.23 7.14
N HIS A 9 -1.39 -3.08 7.52
CA HIS A 9 -0.73 -1.79 7.40
C HIS A 9 -0.95 -0.99 8.70
N PRO A 10 0.05 -0.30 9.25
CA PRO A 10 -0.08 0.43 10.52
C PRO A 10 -1.21 1.47 10.53
N GLU A 11 -1.40 2.14 9.39
CA GLU A 11 -2.36 3.23 9.23
C GLU A 11 -3.80 2.78 8.94
N PHE A 12 -4.01 1.54 8.51
CA PHE A 12 -5.34 1.06 8.12
C PHE A 12 -5.86 0.00 9.09
N PRO A 13 -7.19 -0.07 9.32
CA PRO A 13 -7.77 -0.99 10.30
C PRO A 13 -7.90 -2.43 9.79
N TYR A 14 -7.17 -2.82 8.74
CA TYR A 14 -7.28 -4.16 8.15
C TYR A 14 -6.35 -5.17 8.82
N ILE A 15 -6.86 -6.38 9.04
CA ILE A 15 -6.15 -7.46 9.74
C ILE A 15 -6.03 -8.73 8.89
N ASP A 16 -5.04 -9.56 9.24
CA ASP A 16 -4.81 -10.87 8.63
C ASP A 16 -6.04 -11.79 8.62
N ALA A 17 -6.87 -11.75 9.67
CA ALA A 17 -8.10 -12.52 9.74
C ALA A 17 -9.09 -12.20 8.61
N GLU A 18 -9.18 -10.94 8.17
CA GLU A 18 -10.07 -10.54 7.07
C GLU A 18 -9.61 -11.12 5.73
N ILE A 19 -8.30 -11.25 5.53
CA ILE A 19 -7.73 -11.87 4.34
C ILE A 19 -8.04 -13.36 4.32
N ARG A 20 -7.77 -14.06 5.43
CA ARG A 20 -8.07 -15.49 5.56
C ARG A 20 -9.56 -15.77 5.36
N TYR A 21 -10.42 -14.92 5.94
CA TYR A 21 -11.86 -15.00 5.74
C TYR A 21 -12.24 -14.73 4.28
N GLY A 22 -11.64 -13.73 3.65
CA GLY A 22 -11.90 -13.43 2.24
C GLY A 22 -11.54 -14.56 1.29
N VAL A 23 -10.46 -15.31 1.57
CA VAL A 23 -10.11 -16.52 0.80
C VAL A 23 -11.21 -17.59 0.89
N ARG A 24 -11.79 -17.78 2.08
CA ARG A 24 -12.91 -18.72 2.28
C ARG A 24 -14.16 -18.30 1.53
N GLU A 25 -14.37 -17.00 1.35
CA GLU A 25 -15.42 -16.43 0.51
C GLU A 25 -15.04 -16.36 -0.98
N TYR A 26 -14.11 -17.20 -1.44
CA TYR A 26 -13.66 -17.31 -2.84
C TYR A 26 -12.82 -16.13 -3.36
N ALA A 27 -12.09 -15.41 -2.51
CA ALA A 27 -10.99 -14.58 -3.01
C ALA A 27 -9.86 -15.47 -3.55
N ARG A 28 -9.63 -15.43 -4.87
CA ARG A 28 -8.62 -16.27 -5.53
C ARG A 28 -7.48 -15.51 -6.17
N THR A 29 -7.48 -14.17 -6.14
CA THR A 29 -6.38 -13.35 -6.68
C THR A 29 -6.02 -12.23 -5.72
N ALA A 30 -4.78 -11.77 -5.76
CA ALA A 30 -4.33 -10.65 -4.94
C ALA A 30 -5.10 -9.36 -5.27
N ILE A 31 -5.38 -9.14 -6.56
CA ILE A 31 -6.21 -8.01 -7.03
C ILE A 31 -7.60 -8.04 -6.39
N ASP A 32 -8.25 -9.21 -6.33
CA ASP A 32 -9.57 -9.34 -5.72
C ASP A 32 -9.55 -8.93 -4.23
N MET A 33 -8.52 -9.37 -3.51
CA MET A 33 -8.38 -9.05 -2.09
C MET A 33 -8.17 -7.55 -1.86
N VAL A 34 -7.21 -6.94 -2.55
CA VAL A 34 -6.84 -5.53 -2.32
C VAL A 34 -7.87 -4.57 -2.91
N ALA A 35 -8.48 -4.89 -4.05
CA ALA A 35 -9.43 -4.03 -4.73
C ALA A 35 -10.87 -4.21 -4.24
N ARG A 36 -11.39 -5.43 -4.13
CA ARG A 36 -12.84 -5.64 -3.87
C ARG A 36 -13.17 -5.86 -2.40
N ARG A 37 -12.31 -6.57 -1.66
CA ARG A 37 -12.56 -6.96 -0.25
C ARG A 37 -12.09 -5.91 0.74
N LEU A 38 -10.80 -5.58 0.69
CA LEU A 38 -10.23 -4.55 1.54
C LEU A 38 -10.51 -3.15 0.98
N ARG A 39 -10.56 -3.03 -0.35
CA ARG A 39 -10.65 -1.75 -1.09
C ARG A 39 -9.52 -0.78 -0.77
N LEU A 40 -8.41 -1.28 -0.21
CA LEU A 40 -7.23 -0.50 0.13
C LEU A 40 -6.61 0.15 -1.12
N ALA A 41 -6.66 -0.54 -2.27
CA ALA A 41 -6.21 -0.01 -3.56
C ALA A 41 -6.88 1.31 -3.94
N PHE A 42 -8.17 1.46 -3.63
CA PHE A 42 -8.95 2.67 -3.95
C PHE A 42 -8.70 3.80 -2.96
N LEU A 43 -8.37 3.45 -1.71
CA LEU A 43 -8.19 4.41 -0.64
C LEU A 43 -6.78 5.01 -0.64
N ASN A 44 -5.76 4.15 -0.73
CA ASN A 44 -4.37 4.58 -0.80
C ASN A 44 -3.52 3.53 -1.53
N VAL A 45 -3.13 3.87 -2.74
CA VAL A 45 -2.33 3.00 -3.63
C VAL A 45 -0.94 2.70 -3.06
N GLN A 46 -0.33 3.63 -2.32
CA GLN A 46 0.98 3.41 -1.70
C GLN A 46 0.88 2.40 -0.56
N ALA A 47 -0.08 2.59 0.33
CA ALA A 47 -0.32 1.64 1.41
C ALA A 47 -0.74 0.26 0.90
N ALA A 48 -1.51 0.21 -0.21
CA ALA A 48 -1.83 -1.03 -0.89
C ALA A 48 -0.59 -1.75 -1.43
N GLN A 49 0.35 -1.01 -2.01
CA GLN A 49 1.62 -1.55 -2.51
C GLN A 49 2.50 -2.08 -1.37
N GLU A 50 2.58 -1.36 -0.25
CA GLU A 50 3.34 -1.79 0.93
C GLU A 50 2.73 -3.02 1.61
N ALA A 51 1.40 -3.10 1.65
CA ALA A 51 0.65 -4.23 2.20
C ALA A 51 0.71 -5.49 1.31
N LEU A 52 0.94 -5.32 0.01
CA LEU A 52 0.80 -6.37 -1.01
C LEU A 52 1.59 -7.66 -0.72
N PRO A 53 2.88 -7.61 -0.30
CA PRO A 53 3.65 -8.81 -0.02
C PRO A 53 3.05 -9.64 1.13
N MET A 54 2.61 -8.97 2.20
CA MET A 54 2.00 -9.64 3.35
C MET A 54 0.65 -10.27 2.99
N ILE A 55 -0.15 -9.59 2.15
CA ILE A 55 -1.43 -10.12 1.67
C ILE A 55 -1.22 -11.40 0.85
N ILE A 56 -0.24 -11.38 -0.05
CA ILE A 56 0.07 -12.53 -0.91
C ILE A 56 0.61 -13.69 -0.09
N GLU A 57 1.45 -13.44 0.91
CA GLU A 57 1.93 -14.47 1.83
C GLU A 57 0.78 -15.20 2.53
N ILE A 58 -0.17 -14.44 3.10
CA ILE A 58 -1.35 -15.02 3.78
C ILE A 58 -2.25 -15.77 2.78
N MET A 59 -2.48 -15.20 1.60
CA MET A 59 -3.27 -15.89 0.57
C MET A 59 -2.59 -17.15 0.06
N ALA A 60 -1.25 -17.15 -0.04
CA ALA A 60 -0.48 -18.31 -0.46
C ALA A 60 -0.53 -19.46 0.55
N GLU A 61 -0.53 -19.15 1.85
CA GLU A 61 -0.76 -20.14 2.91
C GLU A 61 -2.14 -20.81 2.77
N GLU A 62 -3.20 -20.01 2.58
CA GLU A 62 -4.58 -20.51 2.52
C GLU A 62 -4.89 -21.25 1.20
N LEU A 63 -4.32 -20.78 0.08
CA LEU A 63 -4.56 -21.33 -1.26
C LEU A 63 -3.49 -22.33 -1.72
N LYS A 64 -2.43 -22.51 -0.93
CA LYS A 64 -1.26 -23.35 -1.23
C LYS A 64 -0.56 -22.96 -2.54
N TRP A 65 -0.32 -21.67 -2.73
CA TRP A 65 0.38 -21.16 -3.91
C TRP A 65 1.86 -21.53 -3.93
N SER A 66 2.36 -21.88 -5.10
CA SER A 66 3.80 -22.00 -5.35
C SER A 66 4.47 -20.61 -5.31
N LYS A 67 5.80 -20.58 -5.20
CA LYS A 67 6.55 -19.32 -5.31
C LYS A 67 6.33 -18.62 -6.66
N GLU A 68 6.21 -19.41 -7.73
CA GLU A 68 5.93 -18.92 -9.08
C GLU A 68 4.56 -18.21 -9.14
N GLU A 69 3.52 -18.80 -8.52
CA GLU A 69 2.20 -18.16 -8.47
C GLU A 69 2.20 -16.92 -7.58
N GLN A 70 2.94 -16.92 -6.47
CA GLN A 70 3.09 -15.72 -5.63
C GLN A 70 3.75 -14.56 -6.40
N GLU A 71 4.83 -14.83 -7.15
CA GLU A 71 5.49 -13.83 -7.99
C GLU A 71 4.58 -13.32 -9.10
N LYS A 72 3.82 -14.22 -9.72
CA LYS A 72 2.82 -13.85 -10.74
C LYS A 72 1.73 -12.95 -10.15
N GLN A 73 1.15 -13.31 -9.02
CA GLN A 73 0.13 -12.50 -8.33
C GLN A 73 0.68 -11.14 -7.89
N LEU A 74 1.94 -11.10 -7.42
CA LEU A 74 2.61 -9.86 -7.05
C LEU A 74 2.79 -8.93 -8.25
N LYS A 75 3.22 -9.48 -9.38
CA LYS A 75 3.39 -8.73 -10.62
C LYS A 75 2.06 -8.21 -11.14
N GLU A 76 1.06 -9.07 -11.30
CA GLU A 76 -0.27 -8.70 -11.78
C GLU A 76 -0.91 -7.62 -10.89
N ALA A 77 -0.82 -7.77 -9.57
CA ALA A 77 -1.38 -6.79 -8.66
C ALA A 77 -0.58 -5.47 -8.62
N SER A 78 0.74 -5.50 -8.77
CA SER A 78 1.54 -4.28 -8.90
C SER A 78 1.24 -3.54 -10.20
N ASP A 79 1.08 -4.26 -11.31
CA ASP A 79 0.71 -3.69 -12.61
C ASP A 79 -0.70 -3.06 -12.54
N PHE A 80 -1.64 -3.72 -11.86
CA PHE A 80 -2.99 -3.18 -11.58
C PHE A 80 -2.93 -1.87 -10.77
N LEU A 81 -2.15 -1.85 -9.68
CA LEU A 81 -1.98 -0.64 -8.87
C LEU A 81 -1.34 0.50 -9.67
N ALA A 82 -0.35 0.18 -10.50
CA ALA A 82 0.38 1.16 -11.32
C ALA A 82 -0.51 1.82 -12.38
N ASN A 83 -1.23 1.00 -13.14
CA ASN A 83 -1.95 1.43 -14.35
C ASN A 83 -3.41 1.79 -14.08
N GLU A 84 -4.14 0.95 -13.34
CA GLU A 84 -5.60 1.10 -13.17
C GLU A 84 -5.95 1.99 -11.99
N MET A 85 -5.14 1.94 -10.92
CA MET A 85 -5.38 2.73 -9.70
C MET A 85 -4.67 4.08 -9.70
N GLY A 86 -4.07 4.47 -10.82
CA GLY A 86 -3.55 5.82 -11.03
C GLY A 86 -2.25 6.15 -10.28
N GLN A 87 -1.48 5.15 -9.81
CA GLN A 87 -0.19 5.39 -9.16
C GLN A 87 0.75 6.21 -10.06
N MET A 88 0.82 5.85 -11.35
CA MET A 88 1.66 6.54 -12.32
C MET A 88 1.12 7.93 -12.67
N VAL A 89 -0.20 8.08 -12.80
CA VAL A 89 -0.85 9.36 -13.09
C VAL A 89 -0.67 10.35 -11.94
N ASN A 90 -0.78 9.89 -10.69
CA ASN A 90 -0.54 10.70 -9.50
C ASN A 90 0.91 11.19 -9.43
N ARG A 91 1.88 10.35 -9.81
CA ARG A 91 3.30 10.74 -9.89
C ARG A 91 3.52 11.79 -10.98
N ALA A 92 3.08 11.51 -12.21
CA ALA A 92 3.24 12.42 -13.35
C ALA A 92 2.52 13.77 -13.16
N SER A 93 1.38 13.80 -12.47
CA SER A 93 0.66 15.03 -12.16
C SER A 93 1.42 15.88 -11.14
N ARG A 94 2.04 15.25 -10.13
CA ARG A 94 2.88 15.95 -9.15
C ARG A 94 4.13 16.56 -9.78
N ASP A 95 4.76 15.86 -10.72
CA ASP A 95 5.98 16.32 -11.40
C ASP A 95 5.74 17.52 -12.33
N LYS A 96 4.51 17.70 -12.83
CA LYS A 96 4.14 18.78 -13.76
C LYS A 96 3.69 20.08 -13.10
N ILE A 97 3.43 20.08 -11.78
CA ILE A 97 3.01 21.30 -11.09
C ILE A 97 4.26 22.14 -10.84
N PRO A 98 4.42 23.32 -11.50
CA PRO A 98 5.57 24.17 -11.24
C PRO A 98 5.50 24.65 -9.78
N ILE A 99 6.43 24.17 -8.97
CA ILE A 99 6.58 24.59 -7.59
C ILE A 99 7.11 26.03 -7.60
N ASN A 100 6.24 27.01 -7.40
CA ASN A 100 6.62 28.41 -7.17
C ASN A 100 7.12 28.59 -5.71
N LEU A 101 8.21 27.92 -5.36
CA LEU A 101 8.92 28.13 -4.10
C LEU A 101 10.31 28.66 -4.40
N THR A 102 10.79 29.57 -3.56
CA THR A 102 12.18 30.00 -3.60
C THR A 102 13.11 28.86 -3.18
N LYS A 103 14.38 28.89 -3.61
CA LYS A 103 15.36 27.86 -3.24
C LYS A 103 15.53 27.72 -1.73
N GLU A 104 15.37 28.81 -0.98
CA GLU A 104 15.46 28.82 0.49
C GLU A 104 14.27 28.13 1.14
N GLU A 105 13.05 28.41 0.67
CA GLU A 105 11.83 27.73 1.13
C GLU A 105 11.90 26.23 0.83
N ILE A 106 12.35 25.85 -0.37
CA ILE A 106 12.53 24.44 -0.76
C ILE A 106 13.46 23.73 0.24
N ASN A 107 14.63 24.31 0.52
CA ASN A 107 15.58 23.73 1.48
C ASN A 107 15.00 23.65 2.90
N GLN A 108 14.20 24.63 3.31
CA GLN A 108 13.53 24.62 4.61
C GLN A 108 12.49 23.52 4.71
N TYR A 109 11.65 23.34 3.68
CA TYR A 109 10.64 22.28 3.64
C TYR A 109 11.26 20.89 3.51
N ILE A 110 12.31 20.71 2.71
CA ILE A 110 13.05 19.43 2.61
C ILE A 110 13.63 19.05 3.97
N LYS A 111 14.27 19.98 4.68
CA LYS A 111 14.79 19.71 6.04
C LYS A 111 13.69 19.30 7.01
N ARG A 112 12.56 20.03 7.01
CA ARG A 112 11.41 19.70 7.86
C ARG A 112 10.82 18.33 7.51
N PHE A 113 10.70 18.02 6.23
CA PHE A 113 10.20 16.72 5.77
C PHE A 113 11.12 15.58 6.21
N GLN A 114 12.45 15.73 6.05
CA GLN A 114 13.41 14.72 6.49
C GLN A 114 13.39 14.45 8.00
N ILE A 115 13.07 15.47 8.81
CA ILE A 115 12.91 15.31 10.27
C ILE A 115 11.66 14.49 10.59
N MET A 116 10.59 14.66 9.81
CA MET A 116 9.32 13.96 10.01
C MET A 116 9.32 12.55 9.41
N ASP A 117 9.89 12.35 8.21
CA ASP A 117 9.98 11.05 7.53
C ASP A 117 11.15 10.21 8.05
N LYS A 118 11.03 9.74 9.31
CA LYS A 118 12.07 8.96 10.02
C LYS A 118 12.42 7.65 9.32
N GLU A 119 11.48 7.04 8.61
CA GLU A 119 11.63 5.74 7.94
C GLU A 119 11.92 5.86 6.43
N ARG A 120 12.09 7.09 5.90
CA ARG A 120 12.35 7.37 4.48
C ARG A 120 11.30 6.75 3.53
N LYS A 121 10.03 6.81 3.93
CA LYS A 121 8.89 6.27 3.17
C LYS A 121 8.57 7.14 1.94
N GLY A 122 8.99 8.40 1.94
CA GLY A 122 8.66 9.36 0.89
C GLY A 122 7.28 9.98 1.05
N TYR A 123 6.64 9.82 2.21
CA TYR A 123 5.43 10.53 2.62
C TYR A 123 5.40 10.67 4.16
N VAL A 124 4.60 11.61 4.67
CA VAL A 124 4.41 11.83 6.11
C VAL A 124 3.02 11.34 6.50
N SER A 125 2.98 10.36 7.39
CA SER A 125 1.75 9.84 7.98
C SER A 125 1.35 10.59 9.26
N ILE A 126 0.10 10.42 9.71
CA ILE A 126 -0.35 10.96 11.01
C ILE A 126 0.48 10.38 12.16
N ASN A 127 1.00 9.15 12.00
CA ASN A 127 1.87 8.51 12.98
C ASN A 127 3.26 9.14 13.04
N ASP A 128 3.73 9.78 11.96
CA ASP A 128 5.04 10.44 11.90
C ASP A 128 5.03 11.84 12.54
N ILE A 129 3.84 12.45 12.64
CA ILE A 129 3.63 13.79 13.22
C ILE A 129 3.44 13.71 14.75
N ARG A 130 3.23 12.51 15.30
CA ARG A 130 2.88 12.29 16.71
C ARG A 130 4.09 12.09 17.61
#